data_AF-A0A661L5P6-F1
#
_entry.id   AF-A0A661L5P6-F1
#
_cell.length_a   1.000
_cell.length_b   1.000
_cell.length_c   1.000
_cell.angle_alpha   90.00
_cell.angle_beta   90.00
_cell.angle_gamma   90.00
#
_symmetry.space_group_name_H-M   'P 1'
#
loop_
_entity.id
_entity.type
_entity.pdbx_description
1 polymer ?
#
loop_
_entity_poly.entity_id
_entity_poly.type
_entity_poly.pdbx_seq_one_letter_code
_entity_poly.pdbx_strand_id
1 'polypeptide(L)'
;MRRKEFTRPLDLAWQYLHKGDEHRAQQIVLAQRKHAPEDPELHIKWAELCEELGMARQAMEHYEAALKLDPKNHDALFSLGNILSEVGRFENSNHYLRKLLQQRPDHSKARELLYNNYEALGLVGQAEAVIPKKKGSSQSPHERYFPPCISKEQIEIFLKLFSGRELGYALETLDPDTGKVHHEYRAEPLDEEVVKAHLLGEISVAVYPLRSDNTVRYATLLLHVPSRVREMYARQHGYLLFLNEKARALAIKVVQQAQGFGVPVYIEEFGVRGYRVWFFFTEFVHFLKAKDFLNLFMERTEPSDSHIAVEFLLPTKPVGIGWIERCIPLPLGVDPVSNKRCFFLDENGRPFDNQLIFLKKVRTLDLKLAIRQLRLTTEAREIKYWEPRSLPRLVEKLRHECRVLGYLIDRALSGHMLRREEKVILFYTVGLLDSTEDSLHQILEPTPDYNYRKIKKQLQRLQKNPISCLRIRSMIPEITGSVGCTCAFDLRGGKYPSPLLHVMPQLVPASEEIEIPDKLPLKEAAKRYAYLRTHIEEEKTTLRRLEKILERHFQRKGIQEYSIDKAKIKLYKKDSHTIWHLEQT
;
A
#
# COMPACT_ATOMS: atom_id res chain seq x y z
N MET A 1 42.42 19.57 3.41
CA MET A 1 42.30 20.84 2.66
C MET A 1 40.84 21.25 2.42
N ARG A 2 39.92 20.35 2.01
CA ARG A 2 38.51 20.69 1.70
C ARG A 2 37.70 21.37 2.83
N ARG A 3 37.91 21.04 4.11
CA ARG A 3 37.19 21.69 5.24
C ARG A 3 37.39 23.22 5.33
N LYS A 4 38.55 23.74 4.94
CA LYS A 4 38.86 25.19 5.04
C LYS A 4 38.22 26.05 3.94
N GLU A 5 37.84 25.44 2.82
CA GLU A 5 37.19 26.16 1.70
C GLU A 5 35.72 26.49 1.99
N PHE A 6 35.05 25.66 2.81
CA PHE A 6 33.62 25.82 3.11
C PHE A 6 33.31 26.60 4.39
N THR A 7 34.28 26.80 5.29
CA THR A 7 34.11 27.65 6.49
C THR A 7 34.27 29.13 6.18
N ARG A 8 35.11 29.49 5.20
CA ARG A 8 35.40 30.89 4.86
C ARG A 8 34.17 31.71 4.42
N PRO A 9 33.23 31.17 3.62
CA PRO A 9 31.99 31.89 3.28
C PRO A 9 31.04 32.03 4.47
N LEU A 10 30.98 31.03 5.35
CA LEU A 10 30.16 31.04 6.55
C LEU A 10 30.64 32.13 7.53
N ASP A 11 31.94 32.16 7.80
CA ASP A 11 32.54 33.18 8.70
C ASP A 11 32.31 34.59 8.17
N LEU A 12 32.40 34.79 6.85
CA LEU A 12 32.13 36.07 6.21
C LEU A 12 30.66 36.48 6.34
N ALA A 13 29.73 35.55 6.18
CA ALA A 13 28.31 35.82 6.32
C ALA A 13 27.94 36.20 7.76
N TRP A 14 28.49 35.51 8.77
CA TRP A 14 28.37 35.91 10.17
C TRP A 14 28.92 37.32 10.44
N GLN A 15 30.07 37.67 9.85
CA GLN A 15 30.62 39.03 9.98
C GLN A 15 29.70 40.10 9.39
N TYR A 16 29.04 39.83 8.26
CA TYR A 16 28.07 40.77 7.69
C TYR A 16 26.82 40.91 8.56
N LEU A 17 26.32 39.80 9.09
CA LEU A 17 25.20 39.81 10.03
C LEU A 17 25.52 40.63 11.29
N HIS A 18 26.70 40.44 11.91
CA HIS A 18 27.12 41.23 13.08
C HIS A 18 27.32 42.72 12.78
N LYS A 19 27.57 43.09 11.52
CA LYS A 19 27.62 44.48 11.05
C LYS A 19 26.25 45.07 10.73
N GLY A 20 25.18 44.29 10.84
CA GLY A 20 23.81 44.68 10.51
C GLY A 20 23.49 44.64 9.00
N ASP A 21 24.38 44.10 8.17
CA ASP A 21 24.17 43.98 6.71
C ASP A 21 23.58 42.60 6.36
N GLU A 22 22.31 42.41 6.72
CA GLU A 22 21.57 41.15 6.51
C GLU A 22 21.49 40.78 5.02
N HIS A 23 21.30 41.76 4.14
CA HIS A 23 21.14 41.52 2.71
C HIS A 23 22.38 40.83 2.12
N ARG A 24 23.60 41.31 2.45
CA ARG A 24 24.83 40.65 1.98
C ARG A 24 25.02 39.26 2.57
N ALA A 25 24.65 39.06 3.84
CA ALA A 25 24.71 37.74 4.46
C ALA A 25 23.77 36.73 3.76
N GLN A 26 22.53 37.14 3.44
CA GLN A 26 21.57 36.31 2.70
C GLN A 26 22.08 35.94 1.29
N GLN A 27 22.72 36.88 0.58
CA GLN A 27 23.29 36.60 -0.74
C GLN A 27 24.38 35.53 -0.68
N ILE A 28 25.20 35.53 0.37
CA ILE A 28 26.24 34.50 0.57
C ILE A 28 25.58 33.13 0.80
N VAL A 29 24.55 33.05 1.65
CA VAL A 29 23.79 31.82 1.90
C VAL A 29 23.21 31.27 0.58
N LEU A 30 22.57 32.11 -0.23
CA LEU A 30 21.97 31.70 -1.50
C LEU A 30 23.02 31.22 -2.52
N ALA A 31 24.19 31.86 -2.55
CA ALA A 31 25.30 31.46 -3.43
C ALA A 31 25.87 30.07 -3.05
N GLN A 32 25.88 29.74 -1.75
CA GLN A 32 26.43 28.50 -1.23
C GLN A 32 25.63 27.25 -1.64
N ARG A 33 24.37 27.39 -2.08
CA ARG A 33 23.48 26.29 -2.50
C ARG A 33 24.09 25.37 -3.57
N LYS A 34 25.09 25.83 -4.33
CA LYS A 34 25.79 25.05 -5.36
C LYS A 34 26.76 24.01 -4.81
N HIS A 35 27.16 24.12 -3.53
CA HIS A 35 28.12 23.22 -2.91
C HIS A 35 27.64 22.76 -1.53
N ALA A 36 27.19 21.50 -1.45
CA ALA A 36 26.75 20.89 -0.20
C ALA A 36 27.97 20.33 0.58
N PRO A 37 28.26 20.82 1.80
CA PRO A 37 29.31 20.26 2.62
C PRO A 37 28.99 18.83 3.07
N GLU A 38 29.96 17.92 3.09
CA GLU A 38 29.80 16.54 3.59
C GLU A 38 29.98 16.45 5.13
N ASP A 39 29.82 17.56 5.84
CA ASP A 39 30.09 17.67 7.28
C ASP A 39 28.81 18.11 8.03
N PRO A 40 28.25 17.27 8.94
CA PRO A 40 27.03 17.60 9.67
C PRO A 40 27.14 18.87 10.51
N GLU A 41 28.28 19.10 11.18
CA GLU A 41 28.47 20.29 12.03
C GLU A 41 28.45 21.57 11.21
N LEU A 42 29.01 21.52 9.99
CA LEU A 42 29.01 22.67 9.10
C LEU A 42 27.60 22.98 8.60
N HIS A 43 26.80 21.95 8.31
CA HIS A 43 25.39 22.13 7.98
C HIS A 43 24.60 22.75 9.13
N ILE A 44 24.85 22.36 10.38
CA ILE A 44 24.21 22.97 11.56
C ILE A 44 24.53 24.46 11.63
N LYS A 45 25.81 24.86 11.51
CA LYS A 45 26.19 26.28 11.56
C LYS A 45 25.60 27.13 10.44
N TRP A 46 25.47 26.55 9.24
CA TRP A 46 24.75 27.21 8.15
C TRP A 46 23.26 27.37 8.47
N ALA A 47 22.66 26.37 9.12
CA ALA A 47 21.27 26.42 9.52
C ALA A 47 21.01 27.48 10.61
N GLU A 48 21.88 27.56 11.63
CA GLU A 48 21.86 28.60 12.68
C GLU A 48 21.94 30.01 12.08
N LEU A 49 22.85 30.23 11.13
CA LEU A 49 22.94 31.51 10.42
C LEU A 49 21.65 31.82 9.64
N CYS A 50 21.05 30.81 9.00
CA CYS A 50 19.79 30.97 8.30
C CYS A 50 18.63 31.29 9.26
N GLU A 51 18.61 30.75 10.48
CA GLU A 51 17.62 31.11 11.51
C GLU A 51 17.73 32.59 11.89
N GLU A 52 18.94 33.06 12.21
CA GLU A 52 19.18 34.47 12.55
C GLU A 52 18.78 35.44 11.42
N LEU A 53 18.94 35.00 10.16
CA LEU A 53 18.55 35.77 8.97
C LEU A 53 17.06 35.65 8.60
N GLY A 54 16.25 34.91 9.38
CA GLY A 54 14.83 34.66 9.09
C GLY A 54 14.59 33.75 7.86
N MET A 55 15.62 33.05 7.39
CA MET A 55 15.59 32.18 6.21
C MET A 55 15.16 30.75 6.59
N ALA A 56 13.95 30.61 7.15
CA ALA A 56 13.44 29.35 7.73
C ALA A 56 13.53 28.14 6.77
N ARG A 57 13.25 28.34 5.47
CA ARG A 57 13.32 27.25 4.49
C ARG A 57 14.75 26.72 4.32
N GLN A 58 15.72 27.62 4.21
CA GLN A 58 17.12 27.28 4.04
C GLN A 58 17.69 26.64 5.32
N ALA A 59 17.27 27.14 6.49
CA ALA A 59 17.60 26.52 7.77
C ALA A 59 17.11 25.06 7.82
N MET A 60 15.85 24.81 7.46
CA MET A 60 15.30 23.45 7.38
C MET A 60 16.07 22.55 6.40
N GLU A 61 16.40 23.04 5.19
CA GLU A 61 17.18 22.28 4.19
C GLU A 61 18.57 21.87 4.75
N HIS A 62 19.22 22.76 5.51
CA HIS A 62 20.51 22.49 6.13
C HIS A 62 20.41 21.54 7.33
N TYR A 63 19.43 21.68 8.23
CA TYR A 63 19.23 20.71 9.30
C TYR A 63 18.86 19.32 8.78
N GLU A 64 18.02 19.22 7.74
CA GLU A 64 17.72 17.94 7.10
C GLU A 64 18.96 17.30 6.49
N ALA A 65 19.86 18.11 5.91
CA ALA A 65 21.14 17.62 5.40
C ALA A 65 22.06 17.15 6.53
N ALA A 66 22.15 17.90 7.64
CA ALA A 66 22.86 17.47 8.84
C ALA A 66 22.33 16.13 9.36
N LEU A 67 21.01 15.97 9.48
CA LEU A 67 20.36 14.74 9.97
C LEU A 67 20.47 13.55 9.00
N LYS A 68 20.77 13.78 7.71
CA LYS A 68 21.12 12.70 6.78
C LYS A 68 22.51 12.14 7.06
N LEU A 69 23.44 13.00 7.47
CA LEU A 69 24.83 12.62 7.80
C LEU A 69 24.95 12.09 9.23
N ASP A 70 24.26 12.73 10.18
CA ASP A 70 24.16 12.31 11.58
C ASP A 70 22.69 12.28 12.05
N PRO A 71 21.98 11.14 11.89
CA PRO A 71 20.57 11.00 12.25
C PRO A 71 20.26 11.14 13.74
N LYS A 72 21.27 11.12 14.61
CA LYS A 72 21.12 11.18 16.08
C LYS A 72 21.52 12.53 16.66
N ASN A 73 21.88 13.50 15.83
CA ASN A 73 22.25 14.83 16.29
C ASN A 73 21.08 15.51 17.02
N HIS A 74 21.19 15.65 18.34
CA HIS A 74 20.10 16.15 19.17
C HIS A 74 19.75 17.61 18.89
N ASP A 75 20.77 18.45 18.67
CA ASP A 75 20.59 19.88 18.41
C ASP A 75 19.86 20.09 17.08
N ALA A 76 20.30 19.40 16.03
CA ALA A 76 19.62 19.44 14.72
C ALA A 76 18.19 18.89 14.77
N LEU A 77 17.93 17.85 15.57
CA LEU A 77 16.57 17.32 15.77
C LEU A 77 15.67 18.35 16.49
N PHE A 78 16.19 19.02 17.52
CA PHE A 78 15.45 20.04 18.27
C PHE A 78 15.18 21.27 17.41
N SER A 79 16.22 21.86 16.81
CA SER A 79 16.11 23.11 16.04
C SER A 79 15.22 22.94 14.81
N LEU A 80 15.33 21.82 14.08
CA LEU A 80 14.41 21.52 12.99
C LEU A 80 12.97 21.37 13.49
N GLY A 81 12.77 20.69 14.62
CA GLY A 81 11.47 20.59 15.29
C GLY A 81 10.90 21.96 15.65
N ASN A 82 11.72 22.86 16.18
CA ASN A 82 11.35 24.22 16.55
C ASN A 82 10.89 25.04 15.35
N ILE A 83 11.72 25.15 14.31
CA ILE A 83 11.38 25.88 13.08
C ILE A 83 10.08 25.32 12.46
N LEU A 84 9.94 24.00 12.43
CA LEU A 84 8.72 23.37 11.89
C LEU A 84 7.48 23.77 12.69
N SER A 85 7.57 23.87 14.02
CA SER A 85 6.46 24.35 14.86
C SER A 85 6.14 25.82 14.59
N GLU A 86 7.16 26.68 14.51
CA GLU A 86 7.02 28.12 14.24
C GLU A 86 6.37 28.39 12.87
N VAL A 87 6.66 27.56 11.86
CA VAL A 87 6.05 27.65 10.52
C VAL A 87 4.68 26.94 10.45
N GLY A 88 4.23 26.32 11.55
CA GLY A 88 2.91 25.65 11.66
C GLY A 88 2.87 24.24 11.08
N ARG A 89 4.02 23.62 10.83
CA ARG A 89 4.18 22.24 10.37
C ARG A 89 4.30 21.28 11.56
N PHE A 90 3.26 21.26 12.39
CA PHE A 90 3.21 20.56 13.67
C PHE A 90 3.44 19.06 13.58
N GLU A 91 2.92 18.36 12.56
CA GLU A 91 3.09 16.90 12.46
C GLU A 91 4.53 16.52 12.14
N ASN A 92 5.18 17.29 11.26
CA ASN A 92 6.60 17.12 10.96
C ASN A 92 7.46 17.50 12.17
N SER A 93 7.13 18.59 12.86
CA SER A 93 7.79 18.99 14.11
C SER A 93 7.73 17.84 15.14
N ASN A 94 6.53 17.31 15.38
CA ASN A 94 6.30 16.19 16.30
C ASN A 94 7.13 14.97 15.93
N HIS A 95 7.31 14.65 14.64
CA HIS A 95 8.16 13.54 14.22
C HIS A 95 9.62 13.68 14.68
N TYR A 96 10.23 14.86 14.52
CA TYR A 96 11.61 15.11 14.95
C TYR A 96 11.73 15.21 16.47
N LEU A 97 10.78 15.89 17.14
CA LEU A 97 10.76 16.01 18.61
C LEU A 97 10.60 14.64 19.30
N ARG A 98 9.73 13.76 18.77
CA ARG A 98 9.59 12.40 19.30
C ARG A 98 10.88 11.59 19.14
N LYS A 99 11.60 11.72 18.02
CA LYS A 99 12.91 11.07 17.83
C LYS A 99 13.96 11.57 18.82
N LEU A 100 13.92 12.86 19.15
CA LEU A 100 14.78 13.45 20.17
C LEU A 100 14.44 12.90 21.55
N LEU A 101 13.15 12.90 21.92
CA LEU A 101 12.69 12.42 23.24
C LEU A 101 12.90 10.92 23.46
N GLN A 102 12.87 10.11 22.39
CA GLN A 102 13.27 8.70 22.45
C GLN A 102 14.75 8.50 22.86
N GLN A 103 15.61 9.49 22.58
CA GLN A 103 17.04 9.45 22.90
C GLN A 103 17.37 10.23 24.18
N ARG A 104 16.61 11.30 24.44
CA ARG A 104 16.74 12.20 25.59
C ARG A 104 15.35 12.47 26.18
N PRO A 105 14.80 11.53 26.97
CA PRO A 105 13.50 11.72 27.63
C PRO A 105 13.46 12.96 28.52
N ASP A 106 14.60 13.38 29.07
CA ASP A 106 14.69 14.54 29.98
C ASP A 106 14.75 15.90 29.26
N HIS A 107 14.64 15.96 27.93
CA HIS A 107 14.77 17.21 27.18
C HIS A 107 13.53 18.12 27.32
N SER A 108 13.49 18.93 28.38
CA SER A 108 12.35 19.79 28.77
C SER A 108 11.80 20.67 27.64
N LYS A 109 12.66 21.39 26.91
CA LYS A 109 12.22 22.27 25.80
C LYS A 109 11.53 21.52 24.66
N ALA A 110 11.96 20.29 24.39
CA ALA A 110 11.39 19.48 23.31
C ALA A 110 10.02 18.94 23.73
N ARG A 111 9.89 18.58 25.01
CA ARG A 111 8.64 18.18 25.64
C ARG A 111 7.62 19.31 25.65
N GLU A 112 8.02 20.51 26.03
CA GLU A 112 7.18 21.72 26.02
C GLU A 112 6.70 22.06 24.60
N LEU A 113 7.60 22.01 23.62
CA LEU A 113 7.23 22.26 22.23
C LEU A 113 6.28 21.18 21.68
N LEU A 114 6.51 19.91 22.03
CA LEU A 114 5.63 18.81 21.66
C LEU A 114 4.23 18.96 22.27
N TYR A 115 4.15 19.41 23.53
CA TYR A 115 2.89 19.76 24.19
C TYR A 115 2.14 20.87 23.44
N ASN A 116 2.81 21.99 23.14
CA ASN A 116 2.21 23.12 22.42
C ASN A 116 1.70 22.72 21.04
N ASN A 117 2.45 21.86 20.34
CA ASN A 117 2.02 21.32 19.05
C ASN A 117 0.76 20.47 19.16
N TYR A 118 0.62 19.64 20.21
CA TYR A 118 -0.60 18.86 20.42
C TYR A 118 -1.81 19.73 20.76
N GLU A 119 -1.63 20.74 21.60
CA GLU A 119 -2.67 21.73 21.92
C GLU A 119 -3.16 22.44 20.65
N ALA A 120 -2.23 22.90 19.80
CA ALA A 120 -2.56 23.54 18.52
C ALA A 120 -3.31 22.62 17.55
N LEU A 121 -3.09 21.31 17.64
CA LEU A 121 -3.81 20.29 16.84
C LEU A 121 -5.13 19.84 17.50
N GLY A 122 -5.42 20.30 18.72
CA GLY A 122 -6.58 19.86 19.52
C GLY A 122 -6.47 18.44 20.07
N LEU A 123 -5.26 17.89 20.17
CA LEU A 123 -4.96 16.53 20.60
C LEU A 123 -4.64 16.50 22.11
N VAL A 124 -5.61 16.96 22.92
CA VAL A 124 -5.47 17.25 24.36
C VAL A 124 -4.91 16.06 25.15
N GLY A 125 -5.37 14.83 24.88
CA GLY A 125 -4.87 13.66 25.59
C GLY A 125 -3.40 13.36 25.29
N GLN A 126 -2.94 13.62 24.07
CA GLN A 126 -1.51 13.53 23.73
C GLN A 126 -0.70 14.65 24.37
N ALA A 127 -1.27 15.86 24.48
CA ALA A 127 -0.64 16.98 25.19
C ALA A 127 -0.44 16.61 26.67
N GLU A 128 -1.50 16.20 27.37
CA GLU A 128 -1.46 15.82 28.78
C GLU A 128 -0.52 14.64 29.06
N ALA A 129 -0.44 13.66 28.16
CA ALA A 129 0.43 12.51 28.32
C ALA A 129 1.92 12.87 28.39
N VAL A 130 2.32 13.92 27.66
CA VAL A 130 3.71 14.37 27.55
C VAL A 130 4.14 15.21 28.75
N ILE A 131 3.21 15.71 29.56
CA ILE A 131 3.52 16.42 30.81
C ILE A 131 3.90 15.39 31.90
N PRO A 132 5.01 15.59 32.63
CA PRO A 132 5.34 14.74 33.77
C PRO A 132 4.24 14.87 34.83
N LYS A 133 3.45 13.82 35.05
CA LYS A 133 2.40 13.82 36.07
C LYS A 133 3.04 14.04 37.44
N LYS A 134 2.57 15.05 38.21
CA LYS A 134 2.95 15.20 39.61
C LYS A 134 2.50 13.95 40.37
N LYS A 135 3.43 13.27 41.05
CA LYS A 135 3.12 12.15 41.96
C LYS A 135 2.06 12.62 42.97
N GLY A 136 0.84 12.10 42.86
CA GLY A 136 -0.27 12.44 43.75
C GLY A 136 -1.57 12.90 43.07
N SER A 137 -1.60 13.17 41.76
CA SER A 137 -2.89 13.38 41.07
C SER A 137 -3.52 12.03 40.72
N SER A 138 -4.27 11.44 41.65
CA SER A 138 -5.23 10.39 41.32
C SER A 138 -6.36 11.02 40.51
N GLN A 139 -6.23 11.05 39.20
CA GLN A 139 -7.39 11.32 38.36
C GLN A 139 -8.00 9.98 37.97
N SER A 140 -9.25 9.74 38.39
CA SER A 140 -10.25 9.31 37.43
C SER A 140 -10.75 10.60 36.76
N PRO A 141 -10.19 11.01 35.59
CA PRO A 141 -10.49 12.33 35.03
C PRO A 141 -11.83 12.37 34.30
N HIS A 142 -12.48 11.22 34.15
CA HIS A 142 -13.68 11.10 33.33
C HIS A 142 -14.92 11.18 34.21
N GLU A 143 -15.84 12.07 33.85
CA GLU A 143 -17.21 12.01 34.37
C GLU A 143 -17.72 10.58 34.20
N ARG A 144 -18.11 9.99 35.33
CA ARG A 144 -18.58 8.62 35.37
C ARG A 144 -19.96 8.56 34.71
N TYR A 145 -19.97 8.35 33.40
CA TYR A 145 -21.20 8.29 32.61
C TYR A 145 -21.99 6.99 32.87
N PHE A 146 -21.29 5.86 33.05
CA PHE A 146 -21.91 4.56 33.29
C PHE A 146 -21.96 4.21 34.79
N PRO A 147 -23.04 3.56 35.26
CA PRO A 147 -23.09 3.09 36.64
C PRO A 147 -21.99 2.04 36.91
N PRO A 148 -21.45 1.96 38.14
CA PRO A 148 -20.49 0.92 38.54
C PRO A 148 -20.97 -0.51 38.24
N CYS A 149 -22.28 -0.71 38.32
CA CYS A 149 -22.94 -1.98 38.09
C CYS A 149 -23.50 -2.04 36.67
N ILE A 150 -22.65 -2.42 35.72
CA ILE A 150 -23.08 -2.81 34.37
C ILE A 150 -23.55 -4.27 34.44
N SER A 151 -24.76 -4.55 33.96
CA SER A 151 -25.31 -5.92 34.02
C SER A 151 -24.60 -6.85 33.04
N LYS A 152 -24.54 -8.14 33.39
CA LYS A 152 -23.96 -9.17 32.53
C LYS A 152 -24.59 -9.21 31.13
N GLU A 153 -25.91 -9.11 31.06
CA GLU A 153 -26.67 -9.07 29.80
C GLU A 153 -26.22 -7.91 28.89
N GLN A 154 -25.93 -6.73 29.45
CA GLN A 154 -25.44 -5.58 28.67
C GLN A 154 -24.04 -5.84 28.10
N ILE A 155 -23.17 -6.48 28.88
CA ILE A 155 -21.82 -6.85 28.44
C ILE A 155 -21.88 -7.93 27.36
N GLU A 156 -22.75 -8.92 27.49
CA GLU A 156 -22.95 -9.97 26.48
C GLU A 156 -23.43 -9.39 25.14
N ILE A 157 -24.35 -8.41 25.16
CA ILE A 157 -24.79 -7.71 23.94
C ILE A 157 -23.64 -6.94 23.31
N PHE A 158 -22.82 -6.26 24.12
CA PHE A 158 -21.64 -5.54 23.64
C PHE A 158 -20.65 -6.50 22.97
N LEU A 159 -20.28 -7.58 23.65
CA LEU A 159 -19.39 -8.62 23.11
C LEU A 159 -19.92 -9.24 21.82
N LYS A 160 -21.24 -9.46 21.73
CA LYS A 160 -21.88 -10.00 20.52
C LYS A 160 -21.80 -9.04 19.32
N LEU A 161 -22.00 -7.75 19.54
CA LEU A 161 -21.96 -6.73 18.48
C LEU A 161 -20.53 -6.49 17.97
N PHE A 162 -19.56 -6.44 18.89
CA PHE A 162 -18.16 -6.12 18.60
C PHE A 162 -17.26 -7.36 18.58
N SER A 163 -17.83 -8.55 18.36
CA SER A 163 -17.07 -9.80 18.26
C SER A 163 -16.16 -9.78 17.02
N GLY A 164 -14.91 -10.18 17.20
CA GLY A 164 -13.92 -10.29 16.12
C GLY A 164 -13.10 -11.56 16.26
N ARG A 165 -11.79 -11.41 16.20
CA ARG A 165 -10.77 -12.44 16.43
C ARG A 165 -11.00 -13.17 17.75
N GLU A 166 -10.80 -14.48 17.75
CA GLU A 166 -11.08 -15.35 18.88
C GLU A 166 -10.15 -15.11 20.08
N LEU A 167 -8.90 -14.77 19.81
CA LEU A 167 -7.88 -14.47 20.81
C LEU A 167 -7.11 -13.23 20.39
N GLY A 168 -7.01 -12.27 21.32
CA GLY A 168 -6.20 -11.10 21.14
C GLY A 168 -6.99 -9.81 21.08
N TYR A 169 -6.65 -8.88 21.96
CA TYR A 169 -7.05 -7.47 21.89
C TYR A 169 -5.82 -6.58 22.08
N ALA A 170 -5.96 -5.29 21.84
CA ALA A 170 -4.90 -4.31 22.07
C ALA A 170 -5.35 -3.28 23.10
N LEU A 171 -4.48 -2.93 24.05
CA LEU A 171 -4.67 -1.77 24.91
C LEU A 171 -4.13 -0.52 24.20
N GLU A 172 -4.96 0.51 24.09
CA GLU A 172 -4.53 1.81 23.60
C GLU A 172 -3.93 2.61 24.76
N THR A 173 -2.63 2.84 24.69
CA THR A 173 -1.88 3.65 25.67
C THR A 173 -1.17 4.78 24.95
N LEU A 174 -0.90 5.87 25.67
CA LEU A 174 -0.04 6.94 25.20
C LEU A 174 1.34 6.77 25.82
N ASP A 175 2.37 6.82 24.98
CA ASP A 175 3.75 6.92 25.44
C ASP A 175 3.91 8.23 26.25
N PRO A 176 4.38 8.17 27.50
CA PRO A 176 4.48 9.34 28.38
C PRO A 176 5.54 10.35 27.93
N ASP A 177 6.52 9.94 27.13
CA ASP A 177 7.56 10.83 26.62
C ASP A 177 7.18 11.42 25.27
N THR A 178 6.55 10.62 24.40
CA THR A 178 6.31 11.01 23.00
C THR A 178 4.86 11.34 22.68
N GLY A 179 3.93 11.08 23.60
CA GLY A 179 2.48 11.22 23.39
C GLY A 179 1.94 10.33 22.27
N LYS A 180 2.73 9.40 21.74
CA LYS A 180 2.35 8.57 20.60
C LYS A 180 1.43 7.45 21.07
N VAL A 181 0.38 7.19 20.29
CA VAL A 181 -0.51 6.04 20.54
C VAL A 181 0.26 4.75 20.30
N HIS A 182 0.25 3.89 21.32
CA HIS A 182 0.76 2.54 21.29
C HIS A 182 -0.38 1.55 21.45
N HIS A 183 -0.36 0.49 20.64
CA HIS A 183 -1.31 -0.61 20.70
C HIS A 183 -0.58 -1.81 21.30
N GLU A 184 -0.76 -2.02 22.60
CA GLU A 184 -0.13 -3.14 23.30
C GLU A 184 -0.98 -4.39 23.15
N TYR A 185 -0.49 -5.37 22.38
CA TYR A 185 -1.19 -6.63 22.15
C TYR A 185 -1.23 -7.49 23.41
N ARG A 186 -2.42 -7.99 23.75
CA ARG A 186 -2.67 -8.96 24.82
C ARG A 186 -3.19 -10.24 24.18
N ALA A 187 -2.49 -11.36 24.39
CA ALA A 187 -2.82 -12.67 23.80
C ALA A 187 -3.92 -13.41 24.59
N GLU A 188 -4.98 -12.69 24.97
CA GLU A 188 -6.08 -13.17 25.81
C GLU A 188 -7.41 -12.89 25.10
N PRO A 189 -8.48 -13.65 25.40
CA PRO A 189 -9.81 -13.33 24.90
C PRO A 189 -10.30 -12.01 25.50
N LEU A 190 -11.18 -11.33 24.77
CA LEU A 190 -11.89 -10.17 25.31
C LEU A 190 -13.00 -10.66 26.25
N ASP A 191 -12.79 -10.53 27.55
CA ASP A 191 -13.71 -11.00 28.59
C ASP A 191 -14.61 -9.89 29.16
N GLU A 192 -15.47 -10.27 30.11
CA GLU A 192 -16.42 -9.36 30.74
C GLU A 192 -15.73 -8.27 31.57
N GLU A 193 -14.60 -8.58 32.22
CA GLU A 193 -13.87 -7.65 33.09
C GLU A 193 -13.20 -6.55 32.25
N VAL A 194 -12.54 -6.93 31.15
CA VAL A 194 -11.89 -6.00 30.22
C VAL A 194 -12.93 -5.08 29.58
N VAL A 195 -14.08 -5.62 29.13
CA VAL A 195 -15.15 -4.78 28.57
C VAL A 195 -15.73 -3.83 29.62
N LYS A 196 -15.93 -4.31 30.85
CA LYS A 196 -16.42 -3.46 31.94
C LYS A 196 -15.45 -2.32 32.26
N ALA A 197 -14.16 -2.62 32.38
CA ALA A 197 -13.12 -1.60 32.61
C ALA A 197 -13.05 -0.60 31.44
N HIS A 198 -13.22 -1.07 30.20
CA HIS A 198 -13.31 -0.20 29.02
C HIS A 198 -14.51 0.76 29.07
N LEU A 199 -15.70 0.24 29.34
CA LEU A 199 -16.92 1.04 29.43
C LEU A 199 -16.85 2.04 30.59
N LEU A 200 -16.28 1.66 31.73
CA LEU A 200 -16.04 2.57 32.86
C LEU A 200 -15.00 3.65 32.54
N GLY A 201 -14.21 3.50 31.47
CA GLY A 201 -13.15 4.43 31.06
C GLY A 201 -11.87 4.28 31.87
N GLU A 202 -11.65 3.12 32.48
CA GLU A 202 -10.43 2.78 33.21
C GLU A 202 -9.31 2.38 32.24
N ILE A 203 -9.67 1.75 31.13
CA ILE A 203 -8.78 1.35 30.04
C ILE A 203 -9.39 1.66 28.67
N SER A 204 -8.55 1.87 27.66
CA SER A 204 -8.99 2.01 26.27
C SER A 204 -8.59 0.77 25.49
N VAL A 205 -9.56 0.08 24.90
CA VAL A 205 -9.36 -1.23 24.27
C VAL A 205 -9.66 -1.13 22.79
N ALA A 206 -8.82 -1.74 21.96
CA ALA A 206 -9.04 -1.94 20.54
C ALA A 206 -9.08 -3.43 20.21
N VAL A 207 -9.96 -3.82 19.31
CA VAL A 207 -10.19 -5.23 18.93
C VAL A 207 -9.71 -5.49 17.51
N TYR A 208 -9.29 -6.72 17.24
CA TYR A 208 -9.00 -7.19 15.90
C TYR A 208 -10.27 -7.79 15.30
N PRO A 209 -10.91 -7.16 14.29
CA PRO A 209 -12.21 -7.63 13.81
C PRO A 209 -12.12 -8.89 12.95
N LEU A 210 -10.95 -9.17 12.36
CA LEU A 210 -10.75 -10.29 11.44
C LEU A 210 -10.55 -11.59 12.22
N ARG A 211 -11.42 -12.56 11.94
CA ARG A 211 -11.28 -13.92 12.45
C ARG A 211 -10.30 -14.74 11.64
N SER A 212 -9.88 -15.88 12.21
CA SER A 212 -9.01 -16.86 11.57
C SER A 212 -9.53 -17.38 10.20
N ASP A 213 -10.86 -17.35 9.99
CA ASP A 213 -11.53 -17.73 8.74
C ASP A 213 -11.75 -16.55 7.76
N ASN A 214 -11.10 -15.40 8.00
CA ASN A 214 -11.22 -14.16 7.24
C ASN A 214 -12.64 -13.55 7.24
N THR A 215 -13.42 -13.80 8.29
CA THR A 215 -14.75 -13.20 8.44
C THR A 215 -14.76 -12.06 9.47
N VAL A 216 -15.77 -11.19 9.36
CA VAL A 216 -16.03 -10.06 10.26
C VAL A 216 -17.50 -10.00 10.66
N ARG A 217 -17.77 -9.48 11.86
CA ARG A 217 -19.13 -9.25 12.36
C ARG A 217 -19.68 -7.87 12.00
N TYR A 218 -18.83 -6.91 11.71
CA TYR A 218 -19.20 -5.53 11.42
C TYR A 218 -18.25 -4.89 10.42
N ALA A 219 -18.68 -3.76 9.85
CA ALA A 219 -17.87 -2.88 9.03
C ALA A 219 -18.07 -1.44 9.47
N THR A 220 -17.02 -0.61 9.34
CA THR A 220 -17.05 0.76 9.87
C THR A 220 -16.44 1.74 8.87
N LEU A 221 -17.09 2.89 8.71
CA LEU A 221 -16.55 4.06 8.01
C LEU A 221 -16.09 5.09 9.04
N LEU A 222 -15.01 5.81 8.75
CA LEU A 222 -14.54 6.95 9.54
C LEU A 222 -14.66 8.22 8.70
N LEU A 223 -15.50 9.15 9.17
CA LEU A 223 -15.67 10.47 8.58
C LEU A 223 -14.91 11.47 9.44
N HIS A 224 -13.85 12.06 8.90
CA HIS A 224 -12.98 12.93 9.68
C HIS A 224 -12.30 14.01 8.86
N VAL A 225 -11.88 15.07 9.55
CA VAL A 225 -10.95 16.05 9.00
C VAL A 225 -9.55 15.41 8.93
N PRO A 226 -8.91 15.27 7.75
CA PRO A 226 -7.58 14.68 7.61
C PRO A 226 -6.52 15.46 8.38
N SER A 227 -5.48 14.78 8.90
CA SER A 227 -4.39 15.43 9.66
C SER A 227 -3.74 16.59 8.90
N ARG A 228 -3.56 16.46 7.58
CA ARG A 228 -3.02 17.54 6.72
C ARG A 228 -3.89 18.80 6.74
N VAL A 229 -5.22 18.64 6.76
CA VAL A 229 -6.16 19.77 6.81
C VAL A 229 -6.15 20.38 8.21
N ARG A 230 -6.06 19.55 9.25
CA ARG A 230 -5.92 20.04 10.64
C ARG A 230 -4.66 20.86 10.83
N GLU A 231 -3.53 20.37 10.36
CA GLU A 231 -2.25 21.07 10.40
C GLU A 231 -2.34 22.43 9.67
N MET A 232 -2.95 22.46 8.48
CA MET A 232 -3.13 23.69 7.70
C MET A 232 -3.95 24.76 8.42
N TYR A 233 -4.94 24.35 9.22
CA TYR A 233 -5.85 25.25 9.94
C TYR A 233 -5.67 25.22 11.47
N ALA A 234 -4.55 24.70 11.98
CA ALA A 234 -4.30 24.53 13.40
C ALA A 234 -4.36 25.86 14.18
N ARG A 235 -3.97 26.98 13.56
CA ARG A 235 -4.09 28.32 14.17
C ARG A 235 -5.53 28.88 14.17
N GLN A 236 -6.42 28.30 13.36
CA GLN A 236 -7.80 28.75 13.16
C GLN A 236 -8.79 27.79 13.84
N HIS A 237 -8.77 27.77 15.17
CA HIS A 237 -9.60 26.87 15.99
C HIS A 237 -11.10 26.93 15.63
N GLY A 238 -11.65 28.12 15.38
CA GLY A 238 -13.05 28.28 14.96
C GLY A 238 -13.37 27.59 13.62
N TYR A 239 -12.42 27.58 12.68
CA TYR A 239 -12.60 26.89 11.41
C TYR A 239 -12.49 25.36 11.55
N LEU A 240 -11.59 24.86 12.42
CA LEU A 240 -11.53 23.43 12.74
C LEU A 240 -12.82 22.92 13.40
N LEU A 241 -13.40 23.71 14.32
CA LEU A 241 -14.70 23.41 14.91
C LEU A 241 -15.80 23.34 13.85
N PHE A 242 -15.84 24.31 12.93
CA PHE A 242 -16.76 24.30 11.80
C PHE A 242 -16.58 23.05 10.91
N LEU A 243 -15.35 22.65 10.60
CA LEU A 243 -15.07 21.43 9.82
C LEU A 243 -15.52 20.16 10.56
N ASN A 244 -15.37 20.11 11.88
CA ASN A 244 -15.86 18.99 12.70
C ASN A 244 -17.40 18.91 12.70
N GLU A 245 -18.10 20.04 12.82
CA GLU A 245 -19.57 20.09 12.68
C GLU A 245 -20.01 19.69 11.27
N LYS A 246 -19.24 20.05 10.23
CA LYS A 246 -19.50 19.61 8.87
C LYS A 246 -19.30 18.10 8.69
N ALA A 247 -18.29 17.52 9.35
CA ALA A 247 -18.10 16.06 9.37
C ALA A 247 -19.27 15.35 10.09
N ARG A 248 -19.79 15.95 11.17
CA ARG A 248 -20.99 15.47 11.87
C ARG A 248 -22.22 15.49 10.97
N ALA A 249 -22.46 16.62 10.30
CA ALA A 249 -23.59 16.77 9.38
C ALA A 249 -23.52 15.75 8.23
N LEU A 250 -22.32 15.48 7.69
CA LEU A 250 -22.11 14.45 6.69
C LEU A 250 -22.42 13.05 7.25
N ALA A 251 -21.97 12.73 8.47
CA ALA A 251 -22.28 11.44 9.09
C ALA A 251 -23.79 11.23 9.29
N ILE A 252 -24.51 12.27 9.75
CA ILE A 252 -25.98 12.26 9.87
C ILE A 252 -26.63 12.02 8.50
N LYS A 253 -26.17 12.73 7.46
CA LYS A 253 -26.67 12.58 6.10
C LYS A 253 -26.46 11.16 5.56
N VAL A 254 -25.30 10.55 5.81
CA VAL A 254 -25.01 9.15 5.43
C VAL A 254 -26.00 8.20 6.09
N VAL A 255 -26.38 8.44 7.35
CA VAL A 255 -27.38 7.61 8.03
C VAL A 255 -28.79 7.81 7.49
N GLN A 256 -29.19 9.04 7.19
CA GLN A 256 -30.48 9.30 6.55
C GLN A 256 -30.58 8.60 5.18
N GLN A 257 -29.50 8.62 4.39
CA GLN A 257 -29.43 7.90 3.11
C GLN A 257 -29.52 6.38 3.30
N ALA A 258 -28.79 5.82 4.28
CA ALA A 258 -28.87 4.39 4.59
C ALA A 258 -30.28 3.96 5.03
N GLN A 259 -30.95 4.77 5.86
CA GLN A 259 -32.33 4.53 6.27
C GLN A 259 -33.27 4.53 5.06
N GLY A 260 -33.07 5.44 4.10
CA GLY A 260 -33.80 5.45 2.82
C GLY A 260 -33.61 4.17 1.99
N PHE A 261 -32.48 3.48 2.14
CA PHE A 261 -32.24 2.17 1.52
C PHE A 261 -32.70 0.98 2.36
N GLY A 262 -33.24 1.21 3.57
CA GLY A 262 -33.60 0.16 4.51
C GLY A 262 -32.39 -0.53 5.16
N VAL A 263 -31.21 0.10 5.13
CA VAL A 263 -29.96 -0.43 5.70
C VAL A 263 -29.79 0.12 7.13
N PRO A 264 -29.78 -0.74 8.17
CA PRO A 264 -29.54 -0.30 9.54
C PRO A 264 -28.08 0.13 9.71
N VAL A 265 -27.90 1.31 10.30
CA VAL A 265 -26.60 1.95 10.47
C VAL A 265 -26.62 2.84 11.71
N TYR A 266 -25.46 3.00 12.36
CA TYR A 266 -25.35 3.73 13.62
C TYR A 266 -24.11 4.63 13.64
N ILE A 267 -24.27 5.88 14.08
CA ILE A 267 -23.17 6.84 14.18
C ILE A 267 -22.63 6.85 15.59
N GLU A 268 -21.33 6.98 15.69
CA GLU A 268 -20.63 7.22 16.94
C GLU A 268 -19.71 8.43 16.80
N GLU A 269 -19.74 9.32 17.78
CA GLU A 269 -18.74 10.35 17.97
C GLU A 269 -17.45 9.73 18.51
N PHE A 270 -16.37 9.83 17.73
CA PHE A 270 -15.05 9.28 18.05
C PHE A 270 -14.07 10.40 18.40
N GLY A 271 -14.54 11.31 19.26
CA GLY A 271 -13.79 12.46 19.77
C GLY A 271 -13.22 13.34 18.65
N VAL A 272 -11.99 13.81 18.86
CA VAL A 272 -11.30 14.64 17.85
C VAL A 272 -10.93 13.83 16.61
N ARG A 273 -10.98 12.49 16.63
CA ARG A 273 -10.64 11.66 15.46
C ARG A 273 -11.76 11.62 14.41
N GLY A 274 -12.99 12.03 14.74
CA GLY A 274 -14.10 12.16 13.79
C GLY A 274 -15.34 11.36 14.19
N TYR A 275 -16.11 10.91 13.19
CA TYR A 275 -17.35 10.16 13.39
C TYR A 275 -17.26 8.80 12.74
N ARG A 276 -17.64 7.75 13.47
CA ARG A 276 -17.68 6.38 12.96
C ARG A 276 -19.09 5.99 12.58
N VAL A 277 -19.25 5.34 11.44
CA VAL A 277 -20.52 4.83 10.96
C VAL A 277 -20.44 3.32 10.91
N TRP A 278 -21.25 2.66 11.72
CA TRP A 278 -21.19 1.23 12.01
C TRP A 278 -22.30 0.45 11.29
N PHE A 279 -21.90 -0.63 10.64
CA PHE A 279 -22.79 -1.62 10.03
C PHE A 279 -22.55 -2.97 10.71
N PHE A 280 -23.57 -3.51 11.38
CA PHE A 280 -23.48 -4.79 12.08
C PHE A 280 -24.11 -5.89 11.23
N PHE A 281 -23.42 -7.00 10.99
CA PHE A 281 -23.93 -8.10 10.18
C PHE A 281 -24.57 -9.19 11.04
N THR A 282 -25.69 -9.74 10.55
CA THR A 282 -26.41 -10.83 11.22
C THR A 282 -25.55 -12.09 11.33
N GLU A 283 -24.78 -12.38 10.28
CA GLU A 283 -23.83 -13.49 10.21
C GLU A 283 -22.40 -12.96 10.08
N PHE A 284 -21.42 -13.81 10.34
CA PHE A 284 -20.04 -13.51 9.99
C PHE A 284 -19.88 -13.50 8.46
N VAL A 285 -19.39 -12.40 7.92
CA VAL A 285 -19.23 -12.22 6.47
C VAL A 285 -17.76 -12.13 6.10
N HIS A 286 -17.37 -12.70 4.97
CA HIS A 286 -16.00 -12.58 4.47
C HIS A 286 -15.65 -11.09 4.30
N PHE A 287 -14.50 -10.66 4.83
CA PHE A 287 -14.15 -9.23 4.92
C PHE A 287 -14.13 -8.50 3.57
N LEU A 288 -13.77 -9.19 2.47
CA LEU A 288 -13.86 -8.63 1.11
C LEU A 288 -15.30 -8.31 0.70
N LYS A 289 -16.29 -9.15 1.06
CA LYS A 289 -17.69 -8.86 0.76
C LYS A 289 -18.21 -7.67 1.55
N ALA A 290 -17.74 -7.50 2.79
CA ALA A 290 -18.02 -6.31 3.59
C ALA A 290 -17.42 -5.06 2.94
N LYS A 291 -16.19 -5.14 2.43
CA LYS A 291 -15.55 -4.06 1.65
C LYS A 291 -16.33 -3.72 0.38
N ASP A 292 -16.75 -4.73 -0.38
CA ASP A 292 -17.53 -4.54 -1.61
C ASP A 292 -18.89 -3.88 -1.33
N PHE A 293 -19.52 -4.26 -0.22
CA PHE A 293 -20.73 -3.60 0.27
C PHE A 293 -20.48 -2.13 0.64
N LEU A 294 -19.40 -1.81 1.35
CA LEU A 294 -19.06 -0.41 1.66
C LEU A 294 -18.80 0.41 0.38
N ASN A 295 -18.11 -0.16 -0.62
CA ASN A 295 -17.94 0.50 -1.92
C ASN A 295 -19.29 0.78 -2.59
N LEU A 296 -20.13 -0.25 -2.72
CA LEU A 296 -21.46 -0.11 -3.32
C LEU A 296 -22.33 0.90 -2.57
N PHE A 297 -22.29 0.88 -1.23
CA PHE A 297 -23.00 1.84 -0.41
C PHE A 297 -22.52 3.26 -0.67
N MET A 298 -21.19 3.48 -0.70
CA MET A 298 -20.61 4.80 -0.93
C MET A 298 -20.87 5.34 -2.34
N GLU A 299 -20.95 4.48 -3.35
CA GLU A 299 -21.37 4.88 -4.72
C GLU A 299 -22.80 5.43 -4.74
N ARG A 300 -23.64 5.08 -3.75
CA ARG A 300 -25.03 5.57 -3.63
C ARG A 300 -25.18 6.74 -2.68
N THR A 301 -24.14 7.06 -1.91
CA THR A 301 -24.10 8.27 -1.09
C THR A 301 -23.52 9.42 -1.89
N GLU A 302 -23.86 10.66 -1.53
CA GLU A 302 -23.30 11.83 -2.19
C GLU A 302 -21.79 11.97 -1.94
N PRO A 303 -21.02 12.54 -2.89
CA PRO A 303 -19.60 12.77 -2.70
C PRO A 303 -19.34 13.68 -1.49
N SER A 304 -18.32 13.34 -0.70
CA SER A 304 -17.92 14.13 0.45
C SER A 304 -17.26 15.45 0.04
N ASP A 305 -17.32 16.45 0.91
CA ASP A 305 -16.54 17.68 0.75
C ASP A 305 -15.04 17.37 0.68
N SER A 306 -14.29 18.11 -0.13
CA SER A 306 -12.83 17.99 -0.26
C SER A 306 -12.05 18.05 1.07
N HIS A 307 -12.60 18.69 2.11
CA HIS A 307 -11.96 18.82 3.43
C HIS A 307 -12.30 17.69 4.42
N ILE A 308 -13.27 16.82 4.09
CA ILE A 308 -13.69 15.71 4.95
C ILE A 308 -13.42 14.40 4.21
N ALA A 309 -12.55 13.57 4.78
CA ALA A 309 -12.28 12.25 4.26
C ALA A 309 -13.28 11.24 4.82
N VAL A 310 -13.67 10.30 3.97
CA VAL A 310 -14.38 9.08 4.34
C VAL A 310 -13.40 7.92 4.17
N GLU A 311 -12.91 7.36 5.27
CA GLU A 311 -11.97 6.22 5.29
C GLU A 311 -12.72 4.93 5.63
N PHE A 312 -12.39 3.84 4.96
CA PHE A 312 -12.90 2.52 5.33
C PHE A 312 -12.00 1.96 6.42
N LEU A 313 -12.53 1.78 7.62
CA LEU A 313 -11.83 1.10 8.71
C LEU A 313 -11.90 -0.41 8.50
N LEU A 314 -11.25 -0.87 7.42
CA LEU A 314 -11.12 -2.28 7.12
C LEU A 314 -10.24 -2.96 8.18
N PRO A 315 -10.48 -4.24 8.48
CA PRO A 315 -9.70 -4.98 9.47
C PRO A 315 -8.28 -5.29 9.00
N THR A 316 -7.95 -4.98 7.74
CA THR A 316 -6.65 -5.18 7.12
C THR A 316 -6.09 -3.85 6.61
N LYS A 317 -4.81 -3.60 6.85
CA LYS A 317 -4.06 -2.47 6.27
C LYS A 317 -3.03 -2.99 5.27
N PRO A 318 -3.00 -2.52 4.02
CA PRO A 318 -2.03 -2.97 3.03
C PRO A 318 -0.60 -2.52 3.41
N VAL A 319 0.37 -3.45 3.36
CA VAL A 319 1.78 -3.15 3.65
C VAL A 319 2.65 -3.87 2.64
N GLY A 320 3.30 -3.10 1.75
CA GLY A 320 4.20 -3.64 0.73
C GLY A 320 3.55 -4.73 -0.12
N ILE A 321 3.99 -5.97 0.08
CA ILE A 321 3.36 -7.19 -0.46
C ILE A 321 2.60 -7.85 0.68
N GLY A 322 1.28 -7.72 0.69
CA GLY A 322 0.40 -8.30 1.71
C GLY A 322 -0.34 -7.25 2.52
N TRP A 323 -0.79 -7.66 3.69
CA TRP A 323 -1.54 -6.84 4.62
C TRP A 323 -1.17 -7.21 6.05
N ILE A 324 -1.32 -6.25 6.96
CA ILE A 324 -1.29 -6.48 8.39
C ILE A 324 -2.71 -6.31 8.93
N GLU A 325 -3.04 -7.02 10.00
CA GLU A 325 -4.27 -6.77 10.71
C GLU A 325 -4.26 -5.36 11.31
N ARG A 326 -5.42 -4.72 11.30
CA ARG A 326 -5.66 -3.42 11.92
C ARG A 326 -6.62 -3.62 13.08
N CYS A 327 -6.21 -3.23 14.28
CA CYS A 327 -7.13 -3.12 15.40
C CYS A 327 -8.04 -1.90 15.25
N ILE A 328 -9.28 -2.02 15.69
CA ILE A 328 -10.29 -0.96 15.70
C ILE A 328 -10.64 -0.68 17.16
N PRO A 329 -10.52 0.56 17.65
CA PRO A 329 -10.92 0.95 19.00
C PRO A 329 -12.36 0.57 19.29
N LEU A 330 -12.65 0.01 20.46
CA LEU A 330 -14.02 -0.24 20.87
C LEU A 330 -14.76 1.08 21.11
N PRO A 331 -16.08 1.11 20.91
CA PRO A 331 -16.88 2.29 21.18
C PRO A 331 -17.23 2.44 22.67
N LEU A 332 -17.77 3.60 23.04
CA LEU A 332 -18.24 3.94 24.40
C LEU A 332 -17.16 4.10 25.48
N GLY A 333 -15.90 3.75 25.19
CA GLY A 333 -14.76 4.06 26.04
C GLY A 333 -14.31 5.52 25.93
N VAL A 334 -13.12 5.77 26.49
CA VAL A 334 -12.42 7.05 26.39
C VAL A 334 -11.38 6.94 25.28
N ASP A 335 -11.36 7.88 24.34
CA ASP A 335 -10.29 7.99 23.36
C ASP A 335 -9.04 8.61 24.03
N PRO A 336 -7.90 7.89 24.09
CA PRO A 336 -6.69 8.43 24.70
C PRO A 336 -6.17 9.70 24.03
N VAL A 337 -6.43 9.89 22.72
CA VAL A 337 -5.88 11.02 21.96
C VAL A 337 -6.59 12.33 22.27
N SER A 338 -7.92 12.30 22.34
CA SER A 338 -8.72 13.48 22.68
C SER A 338 -9.02 13.61 24.16
N ASN A 339 -8.76 12.57 24.96
CA ASN A 339 -9.17 12.45 26.35
C ASN A 339 -10.69 12.58 26.56
N LYS A 340 -11.48 12.34 25.51
CA LYS A 340 -12.95 12.44 25.52
C LYS A 340 -13.60 11.07 25.42
N ARG A 341 -14.78 10.94 26.05
CA ARG A 341 -15.62 9.75 25.92
C ARG A 341 -16.33 9.74 24.56
N CYS A 342 -16.43 8.54 23.98
CA CYS A 342 -17.13 8.31 22.73
C CYS A 342 -18.59 7.93 22.98
N PHE A 343 -19.50 8.36 22.11
CA PHE A 343 -20.94 8.12 22.27
C PHE A 343 -21.60 7.76 20.95
N PHE A 344 -22.56 6.83 20.98
CA PHE A 344 -23.49 6.66 19.88
C PHE A 344 -24.48 7.82 19.85
N LEU A 345 -24.77 8.27 18.63
CA LEU A 345 -25.60 9.43 18.34
C LEU A 345 -26.93 9.01 17.72
N ASP A 346 -27.98 9.79 18.03
CA ASP A 346 -29.29 9.71 17.40
C ASP A 346 -29.29 10.31 15.98
N GLU A 347 -30.45 10.28 15.33
CA GLU A 347 -30.67 10.83 13.99
C GLU A 347 -30.47 12.35 13.89
N ASN A 348 -30.50 13.06 15.02
CA ASN A 348 -30.22 14.49 15.12
C ASN A 348 -28.75 14.76 15.51
N GLY A 349 -27.94 13.70 15.59
CA GLY A 349 -26.54 13.75 15.98
C GLY A 349 -26.30 13.96 17.47
N ARG A 350 -27.31 13.84 18.34
CA ARG A 350 -27.16 13.99 19.80
C ARG A 350 -26.85 12.65 20.45
N PRO A 351 -26.02 12.58 21.51
CA PRO A 351 -25.79 11.33 22.22
C PRO A 351 -27.10 10.73 22.73
N PHE A 352 -27.29 9.41 22.58
CA PHE A 352 -28.41 8.72 23.22
C PHE A 352 -28.34 8.86 24.75
N ASP A 353 -29.49 9.10 25.41
CA ASP A 353 -29.58 9.26 26.86
C ASP A 353 -29.06 8.03 27.62
N ASN A 354 -29.32 6.83 27.10
CA ASN A 354 -28.82 5.59 27.66
C ASN A 354 -28.19 4.71 26.57
N GLN A 355 -26.87 4.77 26.49
CA GLN A 355 -26.06 4.07 25.50
C GLN A 355 -26.21 2.54 25.57
N LEU A 356 -26.27 1.95 26.77
CA LEU A 356 -26.37 0.49 26.92
C LEU A 356 -27.76 -0.06 26.56
N ILE A 357 -28.83 0.69 26.86
CA ILE A 357 -30.19 0.34 26.41
C ILE A 357 -30.28 0.48 24.88
N PHE A 358 -29.62 1.49 24.31
CA PHE A 358 -29.54 1.66 22.86
C PHE A 358 -28.90 0.44 22.17
N LEU A 359 -27.83 -0.15 22.73
CA LEU A 359 -27.22 -1.36 22.16
C LEU A 359 -28.22 -2.53 22.01
N LYS A 360 -29.22 -2.63 22.88
CA LYS A 360 -30.30 -3.65 22.76
C LYS A 360 -31.20 -3.42 21.54
N LYS A 361 -31.25 -2.19 21.03
CA LYS A 361 -32.07 -1.77 19.87
C LYS A 361 -31.30 -1.84 18.55
N VAL A 362 -30.00 -2.15 18.58
CA VAL A 362 -29.17 -2.29 17.38
C VAL A 362 -29.69 -3.46 16.54
N ARG A 363 -30.09 -3.15 15.31
CA ARG A 363 -30.52 -4.11 14.29
C ARG A 363 -29.32 -4.52 13.46
N THR A 364 -29.22 -5.81 13.19
CA THR A 364 -28.20 -6.35 12.31
C THR A 364 -28.69 -6.39 10.86
N LEU A 365 -27.73 -6.46 9.95
CA LEU A 365 -27.90 -6.42 8.52
C LEU A 365 -27.62 -7.79 7.90
N ASP A 366 -28.56 -8.29 7.09
CA ASP A 366 -28.25 -9.35 6.14
C ASP A 366 -27.56 -8.73 4.92
N LEU A 367 -26.28 -9.06 4.72
CA LEU A 367 -25.46 -8.50 3.65
C LEU A 367 -26.04 -8.75 2.25
N LYS A 368 -26.63 -9.93 2.00
CA LYS A 368 -27.17 -10.26 0.67
C LYS A 368 -28.41 -9.43 0.38
N LEU A 369 -29.28 -9.27 1.38
CA LEU A 369 -30.48 -8.45 1.27
C LEU A 369 -30.11 -6.97 1.08
N ALA A 370 -29.12 -6.48 1.83
CA ALA A 370 -28.63 -5.10 1.72
C ALA A 370 -28.12 -4.78 0.31
N ILE A 371 -27.28 -5.65 -0.25
CA ILE A 371 -26.76 -5.49 -1.61
C ILE A 371 -27.90 -5.49 -2.63
N ARG A 372 -28.91 -6.36 -2.44
CA ARG A 372 -30.09 -6.39 -3.30
C ARG A 372 -30.90 -5.09 -3.20
N GLN A 373 -31.16 -4.58 -2.00
CA GLN A 373 -31.89 -3.33 -1.79
C GLN A 373 -31.16 -2.13 -2.41
N LEU A 374 -29.85 -2.01 -2.18
CA LEU A 374 -29.03 -0.98 -2.81
C LEU A 374 -29.10 -1.07 -4.34
N ARG A 375 -29.17 -2.27 -4.93
CA ARG A 375 -29.33 -2.42 -6.39
C ARG A 375 -30.73 -2.07 -6.90
N LEU A 376 -31.78 -2.21 -6.09
CA LEU A 376 -33.18 -2.01 -6.48
C LEU A 376 -33.65 -0.55 -6.40
N THR A 377 -33.05 0.27 -5.53
CA THR A 377 -33.45 1.68 -5.31
C THR A 377 -33.08 2.64 -6.45
N THR A 378 -32.77 2.12 -7.64
CA THR A 378 -32.56 2.92 -8.85
C THR A 378 -33.80 2.94 -9.74
N GLU A 379 -34.37 4.12 -9.96
CA GLU A 379 -34.61 4.55 -11.34
C GLU A 379 -33.29 4.40 -12.08
N ALA A 380 -33.33 3.72 -13.22
CA ALA A 380 -32.15 3.41 -14.01
C ALA A 380 -31.40 4.69 -14.42
N ARG A 381 -30.48 5.15 -13.58
CA ARG A 381 -29.17 5.50 -14.12
C ARG A 381 -28.68 4.22 -14.76
N GLU A 382 -28.60 4.21 -16.08
CA GLU A 382 -27.70 3.31 -16.79
C GLU A 382 -26.32 3.46 -16.14
N ILE A 383 -26.09 2.70 -15.08
CA ILE A 383 -24.82 2.03 -14.91
C ILE A 383 -24.78 1.22 -16.20
N LYS A 384 -24.01 1.69 -17.18
CA LYS A 384 -23.43 0.78 -18.14
C LYS A 384 -22.80 -0.29 -17.27
N TYR A 385 -23.51 -1.42 -17.13
CA TYR A 385 -22.82 -2.67 -16.89
C TYR A 385 -21.65 -2.62 -17.85
N TRP A 386 -20.46 -2.91 -17.34
CA TRP A 386 -19.36 -3.25 -18.20
C TRP A 386 -19.87 -4.36 -19.13
N GLU A 387 -20.35 -3.97 -20.30
CA GLU A 387 -20.41 -4.88 -21.43
C GLU A 387 -18.96 -5.30 -21.59
N PRO A 388 -18.65 -6.61 -21.59
CA PRO A 388 -17.32 -7.06 -21.89
C PRO A 388 -16.96 -6.42 -23.22
N ARG A 389 -16.12 -5.37 -23.21
CA ARG A 389 -15.42 -4.97 -24.42
C ARG A 389 -14.81 -6.27 -24.93
N SER A 390 -15.04 -6.61 -26.19
CA SER A 390 -14.41 -7.79 -26.76
C SER A 390 -12.91 -7.67 -26.52
N LEU A 391 -12.31 -8.67 -25.86
CA LEU A 391 -10.87 -8.67 -25.70
C LEU A 391 -10.22 -8.62 -27.09
N PRO A 392 -9.08 -7.93 -27.26
CA PRO A 392 -8.41 -7.89 -28.53
C PRO A 392 -8.16 -9.29 -29.08
N ARG A 393 -8.31 -9.46 -30.41
CA ARG A 393 -8.31 -10.77 -31.08
C ARG A 393 -7.15 -11.70 -30.67
N LEU A 394 -5.97 -11.14 -30.44
CA LEU A 394 -4.78 -11.89 -30.04
C LEU A 394 -4.88 -12.43 -28.60
N VAL A 395 -5.46 -11.64 -27.68
CA VAL A 395 -5.70 -12.04 -26.29
C VAL A 395 -6.79 -13.10 -26.22
N GLU A 396 -7.85 -12.96 -27.01
CA GLU A 396 -8.92 -13.95 -27.07
C GLU A 396 -8.43 -15.29 -27.66
N LYS A 397 -7.59 -15.22 -28.71
CA LYS A 397 -6.90 -16.42 -29.22
C LYS A 397 -6.03 -17.07 -28.14
N LEU A 398 -5.26 -16.28 -27.37
CA LEU A 398 -4.43 -16.80 -26.28
C LEU A 398 -5.25 -17.48 -25.19
N ARG A 399 -6.38 -16.89 -24.83
CA ARG A 399 -7.34 -17.40 -23.84
C ARG A 399 -7.86 -18.78 -24.22
N HIS A 400 -8.12 -19.03 -25.50
CA HIS A 400 -8.59 -20.32 -26.00
C HIS A 400 -7.46 -21.35 -26.21
N GLU A 401 -6.32 -20.94 -26.75
CA GLU A 401 -5.23 -21.84 -27.14
C GLU A 401 -4.38 -22.30 -25.94
N CYS A 402 -4.25 -21.47 -24.90
CA CYS A 402 -3.50 -21.81 -23.69
C CYS A 402 -4.46 -21.96 -22.50
N ARG A 403 -4.81 -23.19 -22.13
CA ARG A 403 -5.75 -23.46 -21.01
C ARG A 403 -5.35 -22.79 -19.70
N VAL A 404 -4.05 -22.70 -19.40
CA VAL A 404 -3.55 -22.06 -18.17
C VAL A 404 -3.81 -20.55 -18.20
N LEU A 405 -3.50 -19.88 -19.31
CA LEU A 405 -3.80 -18.45 -19.44
C LEU A 405 -5.29 -18.19 -19.58
N GLY A 406 -6.02 -19.04 -20.28
CA GLY A 406 -7.48 -19.02 -20.32
C GLY A 406 -8.08 -19.01 -18.93
N TYR A 407 -7.69 -19.97 -18.09
CA TYR A 407 -8.11 -20.02 -16.69
C TYR A 407 -7.74 -18.75 -15.90
N LEU A 408 -6.53 -18.22 -16.05
CA LEU A 408 -6.12 -16.99 -15.35
C LEU A 408 -6.90 -15.76 -15.81
N ILE A 409 -7.14 -15.62 -17.11
CA ILE A 409 -7.92 -14.53 -17.70
C ILE A 409 -9.38 -14.63 -17.25
N ASP A 410 -9.98 -15.82 -17.33
CA ASP A 410 -11.37 -16.06 -16.90
C ASP A 410 -11.56 -15.76 -15.41
N ARG A 411 -10.60 -16.18 -14.59
CA ARG A 411 -10.59 -15.93 -13.16
C ARG A 411 -10.50 -14.44 -12.86
N ALA A 412 -9.66 -13.70 -13.57
CA ALA A 412 -9.52 -12.24 -13.45
C ALA A 412 -10.80 -11.50 -13.87
N LEU A 413 -11.35 -11.85 -15.05
CA LEU A 413 -12.59 -11.27 -15.58
C LEU A 413 -13.81 -11.56 -14.68
N SER A 414 -13.80 -12.70 -14.00
CA SER A 414 -14.82 -13.06 -13.01
C SER A 414 -14.66 -12.31 -11.67
N GLY A 415 -13.73 -11.35 -11.59
CA GLY A 415 -13.48 -10.53 -10.41
C GLY A 415 -12.75 -11.22 -9.27
N HIS A 416 -12.13 -12.39 -9.52
CA HIS A 416 -11.37 -13.08 -8.47
C HIS A 416 -10.00 -12.45 -8.29
N MET A 417 -9.52 -12.42 -7.06
CA MET A 417 -8.18 -11.95 -6.75
C MET A 417 -7.12 -12.91 -7.30
N LEU A 418 -6.17 -12.37 -8.06
CA LEU A 418 -5.01 -13.11 -8.56
C LEU A 418 -3.81 -13.02 -7.61
N ARG A 419 -3.09 -14.13 -7.44
CA ARG A 419 -1.81 -14.16 -6.69
C ARG A 419 -0.71 -13.38 -7.43
N ARG A 420 0.39 -13.08 -6.74
CA ARG A 420 1.53 -12.36 -7.34
C ARG A 420 2.07 -13.08 -8.58
N GLU A 421 2.23 -14.39 -8.47
CA GLU A 421 2.76 -15.26 -9.53
C GLU A 421 1.84 -15.23 -10.76
N GLU A 422 0.54 -15.33 -10.54
CA GLU A 422 -0.50 -15.28 -11.59
C GLU A 422 -0.49 -13.94 -12.33
N LYS A 423 -0.34 -12.83 -11.60
CA LYS A 423 -0.20 -11.50 -12.21
C LYS A 423 1.09 -11.39 -13.00
N VAL A 424 2.23 -11.84 -12.46
CA VAL A 424 3.51 -11.82 -13.19
C VAL A 424 3.37 -12.58 -14.51
N ILE A 425 2.67 -13.71 -14.51
CA ILE A 425 2.40 -14.49 -15.73
C ILE A 425 1.61 -13.66 -16.74
N LEU A 426 0.52 -12.99 -16.34
CA LEU A 426 -0.25 -12.11 -17.23
C LEU A 426 0.56 -10.90 -17.74
N PHE A 427 1.39 -10.29 -16.89
CA PHE A 427 2.27 -9.19 -17.30
C PHE A 427 3.25 -9.62 -18.39
N TYR A 428 3.95 -10.75 -18.21
CA TYR A 428 4.93 -11.27 -19.18
C TYR A 428 4.31 -12.10 -20.32
N THR A 429 2.98 -12.02 -20.49
CA THR A 429 2.25 -12.63 -21.62
C THR A 429 1.34 -11.60 -22.28
N VAL A 430 0.18 -11.33 -21.68
CA VAL A 430 -0.78 -10.32 -22.16
C VAL A 430 -0.14 -8.93 -22.26
N GLY A 431 0.67 -8.54 -21.25
CA GLY A 431 1.35 -7.25 -21.26
C GLY A 431 2.39 -7.09 -22.38
N LEU A 432 2.88 -8.18 -22.98
CA LEU A 432 3.77 -8.13 -24.14
C LEU A 432 3.04 -8.24 -25.49
N LEU A 433 1.81 -8.75 -25.49
CA LEU A 433 0.99 -8.90 -26.69
C LEU A 433 0.33 -7.60 -27.13
N ASP A 434 0.12 -6.67 -26.19
CA ASP A 434 -0.67 -5.48 -26.44
C ASP A 434 0.18 -4.23 -26.64
N SER A 435 0.11 -3.66 -27.84
CA SER A 435 0.75 -2.39 -28.19
C SER A 435 -0.03 -1.16 -27.68
N THR A 436 -1.28 -1.34 -27.26
CA THR A 436 -2.16 -0.26 -26.78
C THR A 436 -2.20 -0.13 -25.26
N GLU A 437 -1.48 -0.99 -24.53
CA GLU A 437 -1.41 -1.09 -23.05
C GLU A 437 -2.76 -1.39 -22.35
N ASP A 438 -3.89 -1.46 -23.06
CA ASP A 438 -5.23 -1.49 -22.47
C ASP A 438 -5.75 -2.89 -22.10
N SER A 439 -5.27 -3.97 -22.74
CA SER A 439 -5.73 -5.35 -22.53
C SER A 439 -5.45 -5.85 -21.12
N LEU A 440 -4.28 -5.52 -20.57
CA LEU A 440 -3.94 -5.91 -19.22
C LEU A 440 -4.76 -5.10 -18.21
N HIS A 441 -5.01 -3.82 -18.49
CA HIS A 441 -5.92 -3.01 -17.71
C HIS A 441 -7.33 -3.61 -17.73
N GLN A 442 -7.83 -4.00 -18.90
CA GLN A 442 -9.14 -4.62 -19.08
C GLN A 442 -9.29 -5.95 -18.33
N ILE A 443 -8.27 -6.81 -18.36
CA ILE A 443 -8.31 -8.12 -17.69
C ILE A 443 -8.22 -7.96 -16.17
N LEU A 444 -7.43 -6.98 -15.70
CA LEU A 444 -7.19 -6.79 -14.26
C LEU A 444 -8.19 -5.84 -13.62
N GLU A 445 -8.88 -4.98 -14.37
CA GLU A 445 -9.85 -4.00 -13.84
C GLU A 445 -10.92 -4.62 -12.92
N PRO A 446 -11.50 -5.79 -13.24
CA PRO A 446 -12.44 -6.46 -12.34
C PRO A 446 -11.81 -6.99 -11.05
N THR A 447 -10.48 -7.07 -10.95
CA THR A 447 -9.82 -7.65 -9.77
C THR A 447 -9.81 -6.65 -8.59
N PRO A 448 -10.07 -7.09 -7.34
CA PRO A 448 -10.29 -6.19 -6.19
C PRO A 448 -9.12 -5.27 -5.78
N ASP A 449 -7.91 -5.59 -6.24
CA ASP A 449 -6.68 -4.87 -5.94
C ASP A 449 -6.08 -4.15 -7.17
N TYR A 450 -6.91 -3.98 -8.21
CA TYR A 450 -6.56 -3.22 -9.38
C TYR A 450 -6.25 -1.75 -9.04
N ASN A 451 -5.15 -1.24 -9.59
CA ASN A 451 -4.80 0.17 -9.50
C ASN A 451 -4.17 0.60 -10.83
N TYR A 452 -4.90 1.38 -11.61
CA TYR A 452 -4.48 1.84 -12.93
C TYR A 452 -3.07 2.44 -12.93
N ARG A 453 -2.78 3.39 -12.02
CA ARG A 453 -1.48 4.09 -11.97
C ARG A 453 -0.32 3.13 -11.67
N LYS A 454 -0.54 2.12 -10.82
CA LYS A 454 0.48 1.13 -10.46
C LYS A 454 0.77 0.19 -11.63
N ILE A 455 -0.27 -0.34 -12.27
CA ILE A 455 -0.15 -1.23 -13.43
C ILE A 455 0.55 -0.51 -14.60
N LYS A 456 0.16 0.74 -14.88
CA LYS A 456 0.80 1.58 -15.91
C LYS A 456 2.30 1.76 -15.68
N LYS A 457 2.70 2.10 -14.44
CA LYS A 457 4.13 2.22 -14.08
C LYS A 457 4.89 0.90 -14.21
N GLN A 458 4.24 -0.23 -13.99
CA GLN A 458 4.86 -1.55 -14.11
C GLN A 458 5.00 -1.97 -15.58
N LEU A 459 4.00 -1.70 -16.42
CA LEU A 459 4.06 -1.92 -17.87
C LEU A 459 5.19 -1.11 -18.52
N GLN A 460 5.35 0.17 -18.14
CA GLN A 460 6.45 1.03 -18.60
C GLN A 460 7.85 0.49 -18.25
N ARG A 461 7.96 -0.37 -17.24
CA ARG A 461 9.22 -0.98 -16.78
C ARG A 461 9.36 -2.44 -17.20
N LEU A 462 8.40 -2.97 -17.95
CA LEU A 462 8.36 -4.38 -18.32
C LEU A 462 9.47 -4.68 -19.33
N GLN A 463 10.31 -5.65 -19.01
CA GLN A 463 11.32 -6.15 -19.94
C GLN A 463 10.67 -7.02 -21.01
N LYS A 464 11.13 -6.91 -22.26
CA LYS A 464 10.63 -7.66 -23.42
C LYS A 464 11.11 -9.13 -23.43
N ASN A 465 10.97 -9.82 -22.30
CA ASN A 465 11.39 -11.21 -22.13
C ASN A 465 10.18 -12.07 -21.76
N PRO A 466 9.52 -12.73 -22.73
CA PRO A 466 8.35 -13.56 -22.44
C PRO A 466 8.64 -14.66 -21.44
N ILE A 467 7.68 -14.93 -20.57
CA ILE A 467 7.80 -16.01 -19.60
C ILE A 467 7.69 -17.39 -20.29
N SER A 468 8.51 -18.35 -19.86
CA SER A 468 8.50 -19.72 -20.39
C SER A 468 7.44 -20.60 -19.71
N CYS A 469 6.92 -21.60 -20.42
CA CYS A 469 5.96 -22.58 -19.88
C CYS A 469 6.55 -23.35 -18.68
N LEU A 470 7.85 -23.65 -18.71
CA LEU A 470 8.55 -24.26 -17.58
C LEU A 470 8.52 -23.34 -16.34
N ARG A 471 8.75 -22.04 -16.53
CA ARG A 471 8.68 -21.07 -15.44
C ARG A 471 7.26 -20.95 -14.90
N ILE A 472 6.25 -20.89 -15.76
CA ILE A 472 4.83 -20.88 -15.37
C ILE A 472 4.50 -22.10 -14.48
N ARG A 473 4.87 -23.31 -14.92
CA ARG A 473 4.66 -24.55 -14.15
C ARG A 473 5.35 -24.53 -12.79
N SER A 474 6.54 -23.94 -12.69
CA SER A 474 7.23 -23.77 -11.40
C SER A 474 6.57 -22.75 -10.48
N MET A 475 5.89 -21.74 -11.04
CA MET A 475 5.30 -20.63 -10.30
C MET A 475 3.89 -20.94 -9.78
N ILE A 476 3.11 -21.73 -10.52
CA ILE A 476 1.73 -22.10 -10.18
C ILE A 476 1.47 -23.59 -10.40
N PRO A 477 2.19 -24.48 -9.71
CA PRO A 477 2.10 -25.93 -9.92
C PRO A 477 0.68 -26.45 -9.70
N GLU A 478 -0.03 -25.93 -8.69
CA GLU A 478 -1.41 -26.35 -8.38
C GLU A 478 -2.36 -26.13 -9.55
N ILE A 479 -2.32 -24.95 -10.16
CA ILE A 479 -3.19 -24.57 -11.28
C ILE A 479 -2.81 -25.35 -12.54
N THR A 480 -1.50 -25.48 -12.81
CA THR A 480 -1.06 -26.22 -14.01
C THR A 480 -1.41 -27.72 -13.93
N GLY A 481 -1.41 -28.29 -12.73
CA GLY A 481 -1.88 -29.65 -12.48
C GLY A 481 -3.39 -29.80 -12.65
N SER A 482 -4.18 -28.86 -12.10
CA SER A 482 -5.65 -28.94 -12.15
C SER A 482 -6.24 -28.67 -13.53
N VAL A 483 -5.63 -27.77 -14.30
CA VAL A 483 -6.14 -27.33 -15.62
C VAL A 483 -5.75 -28.30 -16.75
N GLY A 484 -4.78 -29.20 -16.52
CA GLY A 484 -4.38 -30.21 -17.51
C GLY A 484 -3.75 -29.60 -18.78
N CYS A 485 -2.62 -28.91 -18.64
CA CYS A 485 -1.92 -28.25 -19.74
C CYS A 485 -1.16 -29.23 -20.65
N THR A 486 -1.57 -29.33 -21.93
CA THR A 486 -0.98 -30.25 -22.95
C THR A 486 -0.37 -29.54 -24.15
N CYS A 487 0.05 -28.27 -24.01
CA CYS A 487 0.60 -27.49 -25.12
C CYS A 487 1.87 -28.15 -25.70
N ALA A 488 1.91 -28.28 -27.03
CA ALA A 488 3.07 -28.73 -27.80
C ALA A 488 3.44 -27.65 -28.82
N PHE A 489 4.72 -27.31 -28.90
CA PHE A 489 5.22 -26.24 -29.77
C PHE A 489 6.30 -26.75 -30.70
N ASP A 490 6.36 -26.15 -31.90
CA ASP A 490 7.50 -26.28 -32.78
C ASP A 490 8.61 -25.31 -32.32
N LEU A 491 9.70 -25.87 -31.79
CA LEU A 491 10.79 -25.12 -31.16
C LEU A 491 11.97 -24.88 -32.11
N ARG A 492 11.78 -25.05 -33.42
CA ARG A 492 12.82 -24.75 -34.42
C ARG A 492 13.30 -23.29 -34.29
N GLY A 493 14.60 -23.08 -34.51
CA GLY A 493 15.25 -21.77 -34.35
C GLY A 493 15.54 -21.38 -32.89
N GLY A 494 15.81 -22.36 -32.02
CA GLY A 494 16.26 -22.12 -30.65
C GLY A 494 15.21 -21.51 -29.72
N LYS A 495 13.93 -21.47 -30.08
CA LYS A 495 12.88 -20.89 -29.23
C LYS A 495 12.60 -21.79 -28.03
N TYR A 496 12.15 -21.19 -26.93
CA TYR A 496 11.70 -21.92 -25.75
C TYR A 496 10.17 -21.97 -25.68
N PRO A 497 9.58 -23.01 -25.05
CA PRO A 497 8.13 -23.10 -24.86
C PRO A 497 7.59 -21.88 -24.13
N SER A 498 6.66 -21.15 -24.75
CA SER A 498 5.98 -20.00 -24.14
C SER A 498 4.55 -19.91 -24.66
N PRO A 499 3.56 -19.47 -23.86
CA PRO A 499 2.19 -19.32 -24.33
C PRO A 499 2.07 -18.38 -25.54
N LEU A 500 3.00 -17.42 -25.69
CA LEU A 500 3.00 -16.48 -26.81
C LEU A 500 3.23 -17.15 -28.17
N LEU A 501 3.79 -18.38 -28.21
CA LEU A 501 3.94 -19.15 -29.44
C LEU A 501 2.58 -19.53 -30.08
N HIS A 502 1.48 -19.58 -29.32
CA HIS A 502 0.14 -19.83 -29.87
C HIS A 502 -0.37 -18.68 -30.75
N VAL A 503 0.15 -17.47 -30.53
CA VAL A 503 -0.44 -16.24 -31.06
C VAL A 503 0.55 -15.45 -31.89
N MET A 504 1.73 -15.14 -31.33
CA MET A 504 2.74 -14.31 -31.98
C MET A 504 4.16 -14.87 -31.73
N PRO A 505 4.59 -15.87 -32.53
CA PRO A 505 5.88 -16.54 -32.35
C PRO A 505 7.11 -15.64 -32.42
N GLN A 506 7.03 -14.48 -33.09
CA GLN A 506 8.10 -13.49 -33.15
C GLN A 506 8.37 -12.74 -31.83
N LEU A 507 7.45 -12.77 -30.85
CA LEU A 507 7.74 -12.20 -29.52
C LEU A 507 8.67 -13.07 -28.68
N VAL A 508 8.80 -14.35 -29.01
CA VAL A 508 9.64 -15.30 -28.28
C VAL A 508 11.00 -15.33 -28.96
N PRO A 509 12.05 -14.75 -28.35
CA PRO A 509 13.37 -14.69 -28.97
C PRO A 509 13.93 -16.10 -29.15
N ALA A 510 14.72 -16.29 -30.21
CA ALA A 510 15.60 -17.44 -30.31
C ALA A 510 16.57 -17.41 -29.12
N SER A 511 16.89 -18.56 -28.52
CA SER A 511 17.85 -18.64 -27.41
C SER A 511 19.22 -18.05 -27.73
N GLU A 512 19.50 -17.83 -29.02
CA GLU A 512 20.71 -17.17 -29.55
C GLU A 512 20.70 -15.64 -29.46
N GLU A 513 19.54 -14.97 -29.30
CA GLU A 513 19.44 -13.49 -29.22
C GLU A 513 19.64 -12.92 -27.81
N ILE A 514 20.05 -13.74 -26.84
CA ILE A 514 20.44 -13.22 -25.52
C ILE A 514 21.89 -12.72 -25.63
N GLU A 515 22.06 -11.44 -25.98
CA GLU A 515 23.36 -10.76 -25.88
C GLU A 515 24.03 -11.13 -24.54
N ILE A 516 25.26 -11.64 -24.59
CA ILE A 516 26.02 -11.98 -23.38
C ILE A 516 26.55 -10.65 -22.82
N PRO A 517 26.08 -10.16 -21.67
CA PRO A 517 26.56 -8.90 -21.13
C PRO A 517 28.04 -8.99 -20.73
N ASP A 518 28.79 -7.90 -20.93
CA ASP A 518 30.25 -7.83 -20.70
C ASP A 518 30.70 -8.21 -19.28
N LYS A 519 29.80 -8.17 -18.29
CA LYS A 519 30.04 -8.63 -16.92
C LYS A 519 29.05 -9.72 -16.53
N LEU A 520 29.50 -10.97 -16.54
CA LEU A 520 28.71 -12.12 -16.10
C LEU A 520 29.38 -12.82 -14.89
N PRO A 521 28.64 -13.14 -13.81
CA PRO A 521 29.19 -13.92 -12.69
C PRO A 521 29.70 -15.30 -13.14
N LEU A 522 30.86 -15.73 -12.65
CA LEU A 522 31.55 -16.97 -13.08
C LEU A 522 30.65 -18.22 -13.06
N LYS A 523 29.84 -18.38 -12.01
CA LYS A 523 28.93 -19.52 -11.85
C LYS A 523 27.87 -19.57 -12.96
N GLU A 524 27.43 -18.41 -13.43
CA GLU A 524 26.43 -18.31 -14.49
C GLU A 524 27.07 -18.49 -15.87
N ALA A 525 28.26 -17.92 -16.07
CA ALA A 525 29.06 -18.15 -17.29
C ALA A 525 29.38 -19.63 -17.50
N ALA A 526 29.83 -20.34 -16.45
CA ALA A 526 30.16 -21.75 -16.51
C ALA A 526 28.95 -22.63 -16.86
N LYS A 527 27.77 -22.32 -16.28
CA LYS A 527 26.52 -23.04 -16.60
C LYS A 527 26.10 -22.84 -18.05
N ARG A 528 26.14 -21.61 -18.55
CA ARG A 528 25.79 -21.29 -19.94
C ARG A 528 26.77 -21.93 -20.92
N TYR A 529 28.07 -21.90 -20.61
CA TYR A 529 29.10 -22.56 -21.41
C TYR A 529 28.85 -24.08 -21.52
N ALA A 530 28.63 -24.76 -20.39
CA ALA A 530 28.39 -26.20 -20.37
C ALA A 530 27.17 -26.57 -21.21
N TYR A 531 26.08 -25.81 -21.08
CA TYR A 531 24.85 -26.01 -21.84
C TYR A 531 25.03 -25.83 -23.35
N LEU A 532 25.68 -24.74 -23.78
CA LEU A 532 25.96 -24.50 -25.21
C LEU A 532 26.87 -25.59 -25.79
N ARG A 533 27.85 -26.05 -25.01
CA ARG A 533 28.76 -27.10 -25.46
C ARG A 533 28.06 -28.44 -25.66
N THR A 534 27.13 -28.81 -24.76
CA THR A 534 26.31 -30.01 -24.94
C THR A 534 25.41 -29.91 -26.16
N HIS A 535 24.79 -28.73 -26.38
CA HIS A 535 23.93 -28.50 -27.54
C HIS A 535 24.67 -28.62 -28.88
N ILE A 536 25.87 -28.03 -28.97
CA ILE A 536 26.72 -28.13 -30.18
C ILE A 536 27.01 -29.60 -30.52
N GLU A 537 27.29 -30.44 -29.52
CA GLU A 537 27.56 -31.85 -29.77
C GLU A 537 26.29 -32.60 -30.21
N GLU A 538 25.13 -32.33 -29.60
CA GLU A 538 23.85 -32.91 -30.03
C GLU A 538 23.50 -32.51 -31.48
N GLU A 539 23.68 -31.24 -31.84
CA GLU A 539 23.45 -30.75 -33.20
C GLU A 539 24.40 -31.39 -34.20
N LYS A 540 25.69 -31.53 -33.86
CA LYS A 540 26.64 -32.28 -34.70
C LYS A 540 26.23 -33.73 -34.90
N THR A 541 25.73 -34.40 -33.86
CA THR A 541 25.25 -35.80 -34.03
C THR A 541 24.03 -35.87 -34.93
N THR A 542 23.12 -34.89 -34.83
CA THR A 542 21.93 -34.79 -35.67
C THR A 542 22.30 -34.48 -37.12
N LEU A 543 23.25 -33.55 -37.35
CA LEU A 543 23.79 -33.22 -38.65
C LEU A 543 24.41 -34.45 -39.31
N ARG A 544 25.25 -35.22 -38.60
CA ARG A 544 25.83 -36.48 -39.11
C ARG A 544 24.76 -37.51 -39.50
N ARG A 545 23.63 -37.57 -38.78
CA ARG A 545 22.51 -38.44 -39.14
C ARG A 545 21.83 -37.97 -40.43
N LEU A 546 21.64 -36.67 -40.59
CA LEU A 546 21.08 -36.06 -41.81
C LEU A 546 22.01 -36.26 -43.01
N GLU A 547 23.32 -36.05 -42.84
CA GLU A 547 24.32 -36.29 -43.87
C GLU A 547 24.27 -37.75 -44.37
N LYS A 548 24.15 -38.73 -43.47
CA LYS A 548 23.96 -40.16 -43.85
C LYS A 548 22.66 -40.43 -44.60
N ILE A 549 21.61 -39.64 -44.36
CA ILE A 549 20.35 -39.74 -45.10
C ILE A 549 20.53 -39.13 -46.49
N LEU A 550 21.14 -37.94 -46.58
CA LEU A 550 21.44 -37.26 -47.82
C LEU A 550 22.39 -38.09 -48.70
N GLU A 551 23.42 -38.73 -48.14
CA GLU A 551 24.32 -39.62 -48.88
C GLU A 551 23.56 -40.76 -49.54
N ARG A 552 22.63 -41.40 -48.80
CA ARG A 552 21.77 -42.46 -49.36
C ARG A 552 20.89 -41.95 -50.50
N HIS A 553 20.35 -40.74 -50.38
CA HIS A 553 19.54 -40.14 -51.45
C HIS A 553 20.38 -39.74 -52.67
N PHE A 554 21.55 -39.14 -52.47
CA PHE A 554 22.47 -38.74 -53.54
C PHE A 554 23.03 -39.96 -54.28
N GLN A 555 23.38 -41.03 -53.56
CA GLN A 555 23.79 -42.31 -54.15
C GLN A 555 22.66 -42.97 -54.95
N ARG A 556 21.43 -43.02 -54.42
CA ARG A 556 20.27 -43.60 -55.13
C ARG A 556 19.90 -42.82 -56.39
N LYS A 557 20.03 -41.50 -56.38
CA LYS A 557 19.66 -40.63 -57.52
C LYS A 557 20.82 -40.31 -58.46
N GLY A 558 22.06 -40.68 -58.11
CA GLY A 558 23.25 -40.40 -58.92
C GLY A 558 23.60 -38.91 -59.03
N ILE A 559 23.21 -38.09 -58.05
CA ILE A 559 23.43 -36.63 -58.06
C ILE A 559 24.57 -36.24 -57.12
N GLN A 560 25.32 -35.18 -57.46
CA GLN A 560 26.41 -34.64 -56.64
C GLN A 560 26.10 -33.25 -56.07
N GLU A 561 25.04 -32.61 -56.56
CA GLU A 561 24.58 -31.32 -56.08
C GLU A 561 23.05 -31.25 -56.03
N TYR A 562 22.53 -30.46 -55.08
CA TYR A 562 21.10 -30.19 -54.96
C TYR A 562 20.90 -28.74 -54.49
N SER A 563 20.11 -27.98 -55.22
CA SER A 563 19.81 -26.57 -54.91
C SER A 563 18.51 -26.45 -54.11
N ILE A 564 18.53 -25.58 -53.11
CA ILE A 564 17.41 -25.15 -52.27
C ILE A 564 17.35 -23.62 -52.36
N ASP A 565 16.18 -22.99 -52.14
CA ASP A 565 15.89 -21.57 -52.43
C ASP A 565 17.01 -20.54 -52.19
N LYS A 566 17.85 -20.70 -51.15
CA LYS A 566 18.98 -19.79 -50.83
C LYS A 566 20.31 -20.49 -50.58
N ALA A 567 20.43 -21.78 -50.92
CA ALA A 567 21.66 -22.52 -50.70
C ALA A 567 21.81 -23.70 -51.66
N LYS A 568 23.04 -23.96 -52.08
CA LYS A 568 23.41 -25.12 -52.89
C LYS A 568 24.23 -26.10 -52.05
N ILE A 569 23.78 -27.35 -51.97
CA ILE A 569 24.46 -28.42 -51.24
C ILE A 569 25.26 -29.25 -52.25
N LYS A 570 26.58 -29.36 -52.04
CA LYS A 570 27.48 -30.16 -52.87
C LYS A 570 28.14 -31.27 -52.06
N LEU A 571 28.28 -32.44 -52.67
CA LEU A 571 28.94 -33.60 -52.08
C LEU A 571 30.30 -33.82 -52.77
N TYR A 572 31.39 -33.71 -52.01
CA TYR A 572 32.73 -34.02 -52.48
C TYR A 572 33.24 -35.30 -51.84
N LYS A 573 33.88 -36.18 -52.61
CA LYS A 573 34.66 -37.31 -52.08
C LYS A 573 36.14 -36.96 -52.18
N LYS A 574 36.81 -36.84 -51.03
CA LYS A 574 38.26 -36.62 -50.98
C LYS A 574 38.87 -37.65 -50.04
N ASP A 575 39.84 -38.42 -50.53
CA ASP A 575 40.66 -39.37 -49.76
C ASP A 575 39.85 -40.20 -48.74
N SER A 576 38.88 -40.96 -49.26
CA SER A 576 37.97 -41.87 -48.51
C SER A 576 36.99 -41.23 -47.52
N HIS A 577 36.91 -39.90 -47.43
CA HIS A 577 35.91 -39.19 -46.61
C HIS A 577 34.95 -38.36 -47.48
N THR A 578 33.66 -38.42 -47.14
CA THR A 578 32.62 -37.58 -47.77
C THR A 578 32.58 -36.23 -47.06
N ILE A 579 32.66 -35.15 -47.84
CA ILE A 579 32.64 -33.77 -47.35
C ILE A 579 31.42 -33.09 -47.97
N TRP A 580 30.52 -32.62 -47.11
CA TRP A 580 29.37 -31.81 -47.50
C TRP A 580 29.76 -30.34 -47.49
N HIS A 581 29.52 -29.65 -48.60
CA HIS A 581 29.73 -28.21 -48.71
C HIS A 581 28.40 -27.50 -48.93
N LEU A 582 28.14 -26.47 -48.14
CA LEU A 582 26.97 -25.61 -48.27
C LEU A 582 27.43 -24.26 -48.83
N GLU A 583 27.08 -23.96 -50.07
CA GLU A 583 27.24 -22.62 -50.64
C GLU A 583 25.94 -21.85 -50.40
N GLN A 584 26.00 -20.72 -49.71
CA GLN A 584 24.88 -19.78 -49.64
C GLN A 584 24.88 -18.96 -50.94
N THR A 585 23.74 -18.90 -51.62
CA THR A 585 23.55 -18.19 -52.91
C THR A 585 22.78 -16.91 -52.74
#